data_AF-M1AM79-F1
#
_entry.id   AF-M1AM79-F1
#
_cell.length_a   1.000
_cell.length_b   1.000
_cell.length_c   1.000
_cell.angle_alpha   90.00
_cell.angle_beta   90.00
_cell.angle_gamma   90.00
#
_symmetry.space_group_name_H-M   'P 1'
#
loop_
_entity.id
_entity.type
_entity.pdbx_description
1 polymer ?
#
loop_
_entity_poly.entity_id
_entity_poly.type
_entity_poly.pdbx_seq_one_letter_code
_entity_poly.pdbx_strand_id
1 'polypeptide(L)'
;MAILNIQLNAVSVVNLVMAVGIAVEFCVHITHAFLVSSGDRNQRMKEALTTMGASVFSGITLTKLVGVIVLCFSRTEVFVVYYFQMYLALVLLGFLHGLIFLPVLLSIFGPPSRCVLVEKQEDRPSTSSQF
;
A
#
# COMPACT_ATOMS: atom_id res chain seq x y z
N MET A 1 4.75 -16.52 11.12
CA MET A 1 4.03 -17.71 11.63
C MET A 1 4.97 -18.81 12.05
N ALA A 2 5.77 -19.41 11.15
CA ALA A 2 6.71 -20.48 11.50
C ALA A 2 7.73 -20.06 12.58
N ILE A 3 8.35 -18.89 12.42
CA ILE A 3 9.31 -18.33 13.39
C ILE A 3 8.64 -18.02 14.75
N LEU A 4 7.34 -17.69 14.74
CA LEU A 4 6.57 -17.33 15.94
C LEU A 4 5.82 -18.53 16.55
N ASN A 5 6.05 -19.76 16.06
CA ASN A 5 5.36 -20.98 16.49
C ASN A 5 3.81 -20.87 16.51
N ILE A 6 3.22 -20.11 15.58
CA ILE A 6 1.76 -19.98 15.45
C ILE A 6 1.21 -21.16 14.66
N GLN A 7 0.25 -21.90 15.22
CA GLN A 7 -0.39 -23.03 14.54
C GLN A 7 -1.38 -22.57 13.45
N LEU A 8 -1.43 -23.32 12.35
CA LEU A 8 -2.42 -23.11 11.29
C LEU A 8 -3.76 -23.71 11.72
N ASN A 9 -4.74 -22.84 11.96
CA ASN A 9 -6.10 -23.15 12.36
C ASN A 9 -7.06 -22.18 11.65
N ALA A 10 -8.38 -22.41 11.71
CA ALA A 10 -9.39 -21.54 11.10
C ALA A 10 -9.19 -20.05 11.49
N VAL A 11 -8.85 -19.78 12.75
CA VAL A 11 -8.58 -18.42 13.25
C VAL A 11 -7.38 -17.77 12.56
N SER A 12 -6.25 -18.49 12.42
CA SER A 12 -5.06 -17.92 11.77
C SER A 12 -5.23 -17.76 10.26
N VAL A 13 -6.06 -18.59 9.61
CA VAL A 13 -6.44 -18.40 8.20
C VAL A 13 -7.28 -17.14 8.03
N VAL A 14 -8.28 -16.90 8.88
CA VAL A 14 -9.08 -15.66 8.83
C VAL A 14 -8.17 -14.44 9.03
N ASN A 15 -7.28 -14.48 10.03
CA ASN A 15 -6.34 -13.39 10.27
C ASN A 15 -5.38 -13.19 9.08
N LEU A 16 -5.00 -14.25 8.35
CA LEU A 16 -4.18 -14.15 7.14
C LEU A 16 -4.94 -13.48 5.99
N VAL A 17 -6.22 -13.81 5.79
CA VAL A 17 -7.06 -13.14 4.78
C VAL A 17 -7.20 -11.65 5.11
N MET A 18 -7.47 -11.31 6.38
CA MET A 18 -7.50 -9.93 6.85
C MET A 18 -6.16 -9.22 6.61
N ALA A 19 -5.05 -9.92 6.82
CA ALA A 19 -3.71 -9.40 6.56
C ALA A 19 -3.48 -8.97 5.12
N VAL A 20 -3.96 -9.77 4.16
CA VAL A 20 -3.84 -9.45 2.73
C VAL A 20 -4.56 -8.15 2.41
N GLY A 21 -5.79 -7.98 2.92
CA GLY A 21 -6.53 -6.72 2.75
C GLY A 21 -5.77 -5.53 3.34
N ILE A 22 -5.26 -5.69 4.56
CA ILE A 22 -4.46 -4.67 5.24
C ILE A 22 -3.18 -4.31 4.47
N ALA A 23 -2.49 -5.31 3.90
CA ALA A 23 -1.26 -5.12 3.14
C ALA A 23 -1.51 -4.35 1.82
N VAL A 24 -2.62 -4.66 1.14
CA VAL A 24 -3.00 -4.01 -0.12
C VAL A 24 -3.22 -2.51 0.06
N GLU A 25 -3.74 -2.07 1.20
CA GLU A 25 -3.93 -0.64 1.48
C GLU A 25 -2.63 0.16 1.39
N PHE A 26 -1.52 -0.36 1.93
CA PHE A 26 -0.22 0.33 1.85
C PHE A 26 0.27 0.46 0.41
N CYS A 27 0.04 -0.57 -0.41
CA CYS A 27 0.54 -0.62 -1.78
C CYS A 27 -0.32 0.18 -2.77
N VAL A 28 -1.65 0.11 -2.63
CA VAL A 28 -2.59 0.69 -3.60
C VAL A 28 -2.52 2.21 -3.63
N HIS A 29 -2.42 2.87 -2.49
CA HIS A 29 -2.32 4.34 -2.42
C HIS A 29 -1.04 4.87 -3.06
N ILE A 30 0.09 4.21 -2.80
CA ILE A 30 1.39 4.58 -3.38
C ILE A 30 1.40 4.32 -4.88
N THR A 31 0.90 3.17 -5.32
CA THR A 31 0.80 2.84 -6.75
C THR A 31 -0.13 3.80 -7.48
N HIS A 32 -1.29 4.11 -6.90
CA HIS A 32 -2.24 5.05 -7.49
C HIS A 32 -1.62 6.45 -7.64
N ALA A 33 -0.97 6.97 -6.60
CA ALA A 33 -0.28 8.26 -6.70
C ALA A 33 0.81 8.24 -7.76
N PHE A 34 1.61 7.17 -7.86
CA PHE A 34 2.59 7.00 -8.93
C PHE A 34 1.93 7.04 -10.32
N LEU A 35 0.77 6.39 -10.50
CA LEU A 35 0.06 6.32 -11.78
C LEU A 35 -0.52 7.67 -12.24
N VAL A 36 -0.95 8.51 -11.29
CA VAL A 36 -1.54 9.84 -11.58
C VAL A 36 -0.46 10.91 -11.72
N SER A 37 0.72 10.72 -11.12
CA SER A 37 1.88 11.61 -11.29
C SER A 37 2.41 11.65 -12.72
N SER A 38 2.97 12.81 -13.09
CA SER A 38 3.53 13.07 -14.43
C SER A 38 5.05 13.16 -14.42
N GLY A 39 5.68 12.93 -15.58
CA GLY A 39 7.14 12.98 -15.75
C GLY A 39 7.81 11.61 -15.82
N ASP A 40 9.12 11.56 -15.57
CA ASP A 40 9.92 10.33 -15.56
C ASP A 40 9.58 9.45 -14.34
N ARG A 41 9.88 8.14 -14.41
CA ARG A 41 9.57 7.17 -13.34
C ARG A 41 10.09 7.61 -11.98
N ASN A 42 11.33 8.11 -11.92
CA ASN A 42 11.93 8.59 -10.67
C ASN A 42 11.23 9.83 -10.12
N GLN A 43 10.87 10.78 -10.99
CA GLN A 43 10.17 11.99 -10.59
C GLN A 43 8.76 11.67 -10.08
N ARG A 44 8.05 10.79 -10.79
CA ARG A 44 6.71 10.33 -10.38
C ARG A 44 6.73 9.60 -9.05
N MET A 45 7.73 8.75 -8.83
CA MET A 45 7.86 8.05 -7.56
C MET A 45 8.19 9.01 -6.42
N LYS A 46 9.08 9.99 -6.66
CA LYS A 46 9.38 11.04 -5.68
C LYS A 46 8.12 11.82 -5.32
N GLU A 47 7.35 12.25 -6.32
CA GLU A 47 6.10 12.98 -6.11
C GLU A 47 5.07 12.14 -5.34
N ALA A 48 4.85 10.89 -5.76
CA ALA A 48 3.93 9.97 -5.09
C ALA A 48 4.31 9.71 -3.62
N LEU A 49 5.60 9.59 -3.31
CA LEU A 49 6.06 9.41 -1.93
C LEU A 49 5.93 10.69 -1.10
N THR A 50 6.19 11.87 -1.70
CA THR A 50 6.00 13.15 -0.99
C THR A 50 4.53 13.50 -0.73
N THR A 51 3.64 13.09 -1.63
CA THR A 51 2.20 13.40 -1.52
C THR A 51 1.45 12.37 -0.67
N MET A 52 1.68 11.07 -0.91
CA MET A 52 0.95 10.01 -0.22
C MET A 52 1.74 9.30 0.87
N GLY A 53 3.08 9.31 0.85
CA GLY A 53 3.89 8.55 1.81
C GLY A 53 3.61 8.96 3.27
N ALA A 54 3.53 10.26 3.54
CA ALA A 54 3.19 10.76 4.88
C ALA A 54 1.76 10.39 5.31
N SER A 55 0.81 10.41 4.37
CA SER A 55 -0.60 10.04 4.63
C SER A 55 -0.74 8.55 4.93
N VAL A 56 -0.05 7.67 4.18
CA VAL A 56 -0.04 6.23 4.43
C VAL A 56 0.67 5.89 5.75
N PHE A 57 1.76 6.58 6.07
CA PHE A 57 2.47 6.38 7.34
C PHE A 57 1.62 6.81 8.54
N SER A 58 1.18 8.07 8.58
CA SER A 58 0.44 8.61 9.72
C SER A 58 -1.01 8.11 9.78
N GLY A 59 -1.68 8.02 8.63
CA GLY A 59 -3.08 7.64 8.54
C GLY A 59 -3.32 6.15 8.66
N ILE A 60 -2.56 5.32 7.94
CA ILE A 60 -2.82 3.86 7.87
C ILE A 60 -1.93 3.09 8.85
N THR A 61 -0.64 3.40 8.89
CA THR A 61 0.32 2.63 9.70
C THR A 61 0.13 2.91 11.18
N LEU A 62 0.11 4.20 11.58
CA LEU A 62 0.01 4.56 12.99
C LEU A 62 -1.32 4.14 13.61
N THR A 63 -2.44 4.33 12.90
CA THR A 63 -3.77 3.94 13.39
C THR A 63 -3.89 2.43 13.57
N LYS A 64 -3.38 1.63 12.61
CA LYS A 64 -3.30 0.17 12.77
C LYS A 64 -2.37 -0.23 13.91
N LEU A 65 -1.21 0.43 14.05
CA LEU A 65 -0.27 0.12 15.13
C LEU A 65 -0.89 0.38 16.50
N VAL A 66 -1.58 1.50 16.69
CA VAL A 66 -2.31 1.82 17.92
C VAL A 66 -3.40 0.77 18.19
N GLY A 67 -4.20 0.43 17.17
CA GLY A 67 -5.24 -0.61 17.31
C GLY A 67 -4.68 -1.99 17.68
N VAL A 68 -3.55 -2.37 17.09
CA VAL A 68 -2.87 -3.64 17.40
C VAL A 68 -2.27 -3.61 18.80
N ILE A 69 -1.66 -2.50 19.24
CA ILE A 69 -1.08 -2.38 20.59
C ILE A 69 -2.14 -2.59 21.67
N VAL A 70 -3.38 -2.14 21.46
CA VAL A 70 -4.48 -2.37 22.41
C VAL A 70 -4.71 -3.87 22.67
N LEU A 71 -4.47 -4.73 21.67
CA LEU A 71 -4.61 -6.19 21.82
C LEU A 71 -3.57 -6.79 22.77
N CYS A 72 -2.43 -6.13 22.99
CA CYS A 72 -1.41 -6.55 23.95
C CYS A 72 -1.94 -6.56 25.39
N PHE A 73 -2.91 -5.70 25.71
CA PHE A 73 -3.53 -5.63 27.04
C PHE A 73 -4.61 -6.70 27.29
N SER A 74 -4.86 -7.57 26.31
CA SER A 74 -5.83 -8.66 26.48
C SER A 74 -5.30 -9.74 27.41
N ARG A 75 -6.17 -10.24 28.30
CA ARG A 75 -5.86 -11.31 29.26
C ARG A 75 -5.80 -12.71 28.62
N THR A 76 -6.23 -12.85 27.37
CA THR A 76 -6.39 -14.16 26.72
C THR A 76 -5.20 -14.46 25.80
N GLU A 77 -4.55 -15.62 25.99
CA GLU A 77 -3.39 -16.04 25.18
C GLU A 77 -3.68 -16.06 23.68
N VAL A 78 -4.88 -16.45 23.28
CA VAL A 78 -5.30 -16.44 21.87
C VAL A 78 -5.21 -15.03 21.28
N PHE A 79 -5.68 -14.01 22.00
CA PHE A 79 -5.63 -12.63 21.52
C PHE A 79 -4.19 -12.09 21.46
N VAL A 80 -3.34 -12.44 22.41
CA VAL A 80 -1.97 -11.96 22.45
C VAL A 80 -1.09 -12.66 21.40
N VAL A 81 -1.19 -13.98 21.26
CA VAL A 81 -0.32 -14.75 20.35
C VAL A 81 -0.87 -14.76 18.92
N TYR A 82 -2.16 -15.04 18.70
CA TYR A 82 -2.72 -15.18 17.35
C TYR A 82 -3.13 -13.86 16.71
N TYR A 83 -3.53 -12.86 17.49
CA TYR A 83 -3.99 -11.58 16.94
C TYR A 83 -2.91 -10.50 17.07
N PHE A 84 -2.35 -10.25 18.27
CA PHE A 84 -1.35 -9.20 18.44
C PHE A 84 -0.04 -9.49 17.69
N GLN A 85 0.64 -10.61 17.93
CA GLN A 85 1.91 -10.88 17.25
C GLN A 85 1.76 -10.99 15.73
N MET A 86 0.66 -11.61 15.29
CA MET A 86 0.39 -11.80 13.88
C MET A 86 0.11 -10.47 13.17
N TYR A 87 -0.81 -9.66 13.69
CA TYR A 87 -1.09 -8.35 13.09
C TYR A 87 0.07 -7.38 13.22
N LEU A 88 0.83 -7.42 14.31
CA LEU A 88 2.03 -6.59 14.45
C LEU A 88 3.06 -6.92 13.36
N ALA A 89 3.37 -8.20 13.17
CA ALA A 89 4.27 -8.63 12.10
C ALA A 89 3.76 -8.22 10.72
N LEU A 90 2.46 -8.33 10.47
CA LEU A 90 1.84 -7.98 9.19
C LEU A 90 1.84 -6.48 8.92
N VAL A 91 1.57 -5.64 9.92
CA VAL A 91 1.64 -4.18 9.78
C VAL A 91 3.06 -3.76 9.46
N LEU A 92 4.07 -4.31 10.15
CA LEU A 92 5.48 -4.01 9.88
C LEU A 92 5.91 -4.48 8.49
N LEU A 93 5.56 -5.71 8.10
CA LEU A 93 5.88 -6.24 6.78
C LEU A 93 5.16 -5.49 5.66
N GLY A 94 3.89 -5.15 5.85
CA GLY A 94 3.08 -4.38 4.90
C GLY A 94 3.62 -2.96 4.73
N PHE A 95 4.00 -2.30 5.83
CA PHE A 95 4.66 -0.99 5.79
C PHE A 95 6.00 -1.04 5.05
N LEU A 96 6.86 -2.00 5.41
CA LEU A 96 8.18 -2.18 4.77
C LEU A 96 8.04 -2.46 3.27
N HIS A 97 7.09 -3.32 2.88
CA HIS A 97 6.86 -3.62 1.47
C HIS A 97 6.20 -2.44 0.73
N GLY A 98 5.22 -1.77 1.34
CA GLY A 98 4.44 -0.71 0.71
C GLY A 98 5.20 0.61 0.54
N LEU A 99 6.07 1.00 1.48
CA LEU A 99 6.80 2.28 1.43
C LEU A 99 8.28 2.17 1.09
N ILE A 100 8.89 0.99 1.17
CA ILE A 100 10.33 0.85 0.86
C ILE A 100 10.52 -0.01 -0.38
N PHE A 101 10.02 -1.25 -0.39
CA PHE A 101 10.23 -2.15 -1.52
C PHE A 101 9.47 -1.71 -2.79
N LEU A 102 8.18 -1.38 -2.65
CA LEU A 102 7.31 -1.04 -3.76
C LEU A 102 7.75 0.24 -4.50
N PRO A 103 8.14 1.35 -3.84
CA PRO A 103 8.62 2.53 -4.56
C PRO A 103 9.86 2.27 -5.40
N VAL A 104 10.81 1.48 -4.91
CA VAL A 104 12.01 1.09 -5.67
C VAL A 104 11.62 0.25 -6.88
N LEU A 105 10.70 -0.69 -6.70
CA LEU A 105 10.22 -1.55 -7.78
C LEU A 105 9.49 -0.74 -8.87
N LEU A 106 8.65 0.22 -8.48
CA LEU A 106 7.94 1.12 -9.42
C LEU A 106 8.88 2.12 -10.10
N SER A 107 9.94 2.56 -9.43
CA SER A 107 10.97 3.40 -10.04
C SER A 107 11.69 2.68 -11.19
N ILE A 108 12.01 1.38 -11.03
CA ILE A 108 12.73 0.59 -12.04
C ILE A 108 11.79 0.05 -13.13
N PHE A 109 10.69 -0.59 -12.73
CA PHE A 109 9.80 -1.35 -13.60
C PHE A 109 8.42 -0.69 -13.81
N GLY A 110 8.24 0.54 -13.33
CA GLY A 110 6.94 1.21 -13.41
C GLY A 110 6.48 1.48 -14.84
N PRO A 111 5.15 1.39 -15.09
CA PRO A 111 4.59 1.65 -16.40
C PRO A 111 4.85 3.10 -16.85
N PRO A 112 4.96 3.34 -18.18
CA PRO A 112 5.14 4.68 -18.72
C PRO A 112 3.95 5.59 -18.36
N SER A 113 4.24 6.88 -18.26
CA SER A 113 3.30 7.91 -17.79
C SER A 113 2.14 8.05 -18.78
N ARG A 114 0.91 7.82 -18.32
CA ARG A 114 -0.30 7.92 -19.17
C ARG A 114 -0.71 9.36 -19.48
N CYS A 115 -0.22 10.34 -18.73
CA CYS A 115 -0.59 11.75 -18.90
C CYS A 115 -0.27 12.32 -20.30
N VAL A 116 0.77 11.79 -20.96
CA VAL A 116 1.14 12.19 -22.34
C VAL A 116 0.06 11.79 -23.37
N LEU A 117 -0.75 10.76 -23.11
CA LEU A 117 -1.78 10.31 -24.05
C LEU A 117 -3.07 11.12 -23.98
N VAL A 118 -3.41 11.69 -22.82
CA VAL A 118 -4.65 12.47 -22.66
C VAL A 118 -4.50 13.84 -23.33
N GLU A 119 -3.37 14.53 -23.11
CA GLU A 119 -3.14 15.85 -23.71
C GLU A 119 -3.02 15.79 -25.24
N LYS A 120 -2.43 14.70 -25.78
CA LYS A 120 -2.34 14.49 -27.23
C LYS A 120 -3.67 14.11 -27.89
N GLN A 121 -4.68 13.68 -27.11
CA GLN A 121 -6.00 13.31 -27.63
C GLN A 121 -6.98 14.49 -27.60
N GLU A 122 -6.76 15.47 -26.73
CA GLU A 122 -7.53 16.72 -26.68
C GLU A 122 -7.05 17.75 -27.72
N ASP A 123 -5.76 17.70 -28.12
CA ASP A 123 -5.17 18.56 -29.14
C ASP A 123 -5.24 17.98 -30.58
N ARG A 124 -6.27 17.16 -30.87
CA ARG A 124 -6.64 16.86 -32.26
C ARG A 124 -7.73 17.88 -32.64
N PRO A 125 -7.39 18.97 -33.35
CA PRO A 125 -8.40 19.94 -33.74
C PRO A 125 -9.43 19.21 -34.60
N SER A 126 -10.70 19.38 -34.25
CA SER A 126 -11.84 19.04 -35.09
C SER A 126 -11.86 19.96 -36.31
N THR A 127 -10.90 19.80 -37.22
CA THR A 127 -10.99 20.30 -38.58
C THR A 127 -11.82 19.31 -39.38
N SER A 128 -13.10 19.63 -39.60
CA SER A 128 -13.82 19.55 -40.89
C SER A 128 -15.32 19.26 -40.75
N SER A 129 -16.12 20.28 -41.02
CA SER A 129 -17.32 20.24 -41.89
C SER A 129 -17.88 21.67 -41.91
N GLN A 130 -17.48 22.52 -42.86
CA GLN A 130 -18.26 22.79 -44.08
C GLN A 130 -19.76 22.95 -43.78
N PHE A 131 -20.25 24.18 -43.63
CA PHE A 131 -21.00 24.94 -44.65
C PHE A 131 -21.17 26.39 -44.17
#